data_AF-A0A2N2SB71-F1
#
_entry.id   AF-A0A2N2SB71-F1
#
_cell.length_a   1.000
_cell.length_b   1.000
_cell.length_c   1.000
_cell.angle_alpha   90.00
_cell.angle_beta   90.00
_cell.angle_gamma   90.00
#
_symmetry.space_group_name_H-M   'P 1'
#
loop_
_entity.id
_entity.type
_entity.pdbx_description
1 polymer ?
#
loop_
_entity_poly.entity_id
_entity_poly.type
_entity_poly.pdbx_seq_one_letter_code
_entity_poly.pdbx_strand_id
1 'polypeptide(L)'
;ASGFTASAQALADAVFENPARRTSIADLKTGTAPVLLIGRHAAVDAALATAGLPPRPDSPGARGSAQVWTTADQAHAPLAIVSVADTDALRALLRPLPHYGARSWLVFDGRRAIEQGVWPAPGMEVPVRTGH
;
A
#
# COMPACT_ATOMS: atom_id res chain seq x y z
N ALA A 1 14.83 13.14 9.90
CA ALA A 1 14.25 11.80 10.20
C ALA A 1 12.91 11.88 10.93
N SER A 2 12.76 12.70 11.99
CA SER A 2 11.54 12.84 12.79
C SER A 2 10.26 13.16 12.00
N GLY A 3 10.34 14.07 11.02
CA GLY A 3 9.17 14.47 10.22
C GLY A 3 8.59 13.37 9.34
N PHE A 4 9.43 12.52 8.75
CA PHE A 4 8.97 11.42 7.88
C PHE A 4 8.22 10.36 8.69
N THR A 5 8.81 9.91 9.79
CA THR A 5 8.21 8.89 10.65
C THR A 5 6.85 9.34 11.22
N ALA A 6 6.73 10.61 11.60
CA ALA A 6 5.46 11.16 12.06
C ALA A 6 4.39 11.20 10.94
N SER A 7 4.75 11.64 9.73
CA SER A 7 3.84 11.62 8.59
C SER A 7 3.45 10.21 8.14
N ALA A 8 4.37 9.24 8.24
CA ALA A 8 4.08 7.84 7.95
C ALA A 8 3.08 7.25 8.96
N GLN A 9 3.28 7.54 10.26
CA GLN A 9 2.33 7.11 11.29
C GLN A 9 0.94 7.72 11.06
N ALA A 10 0.87 9.03 10.80
CA ALA A 10 -0.40 9.71 10.55
C ALA A 10 -1.13 9.15 9.31
N LEU A 11 -0.38 8.77 8.26
CA LEU A 11 -0.98 8.13 7.09
C LEU A 11 -1.50 6.73 7.42
N ALA A 12 -0.75 5.93 8.19
CA ALA A 12 -1.19 4.61 8.60
C ALA A 12 -2.44 4.67 9.47
N ASP A 13 -2.49 5.58 10.44
CA ASP A 13 -3.67 5.78 11.30
C ASP A 13 -4.90 6.19 10.47
N ALA A 14 -4.71 7.04 9.46
CA ALA A 14 -5.78 7.47 8.57
C ALA A 14 -6.28 6.36 7.62
N VAL A 15 -5.38 5.53 7.08
CA VAL A 15 -5.73 4.41 6.18
C VAL A 15 -6.43 3.28 6.92
N PHE A 16 -6.01 2.98 8.15
CA PHE A 16 -6.64 1.94 8.97
C PHE A 16 -7.83 2.45 9.80
N GLU A 17 -8.09 3.75 9.78
CA GLU A 17 -9.13 4.41 10.59
C GLU A 17 -9.01 4.10 12.09
N ASN A 18 -7.78 3.79 12.57
CA ASN A 18 -7.47 3.38 13.93
C ASN A 18 -5.94 3.50 14.17
N PRO A 19 -5.45 3.67 15.42
CA PRO A 19 -4.01 3.75 15.68
C PRO A 19 -3.25 2.51 15.21
N ALA A 20 -2.34 2.71 14.26
CA ALA A 20 -1.53 1.65 13.67
C ALA A 20 -0.35 1.28 14.58
N ARG A 21 -0.15 -0.01 14.80
CA ARG A 21 1.03 -0.52 15.53
C ARG A 21 2.17 -0.79 14.56
N ARG A 22 3.39 -0.41 14.94
CA ARG A 22 4.59 -0.71 14.14
C ARG A 22 4.95 -2.18 14.27
N THR A 23 5.37 -2.78 13.16
CA THR A 23 5.90 -4.13 13.07
C THR A 23 7.24 -4.13 12.34
N SER A 24 7.92 -5.28 12.25
CA SER A 24 9.20 -5.41 11.56
C SER A 24 9.03 -5.88 10.10
N ILE A 25 10.05 -5.62 9.27
CA ILE A 25 10.10 -6.11 7.88
C ILE A 25 10.08 -7.65 7.83
N ALA A 26 10.64 -8.31 8.84
CA ALA A 26 10.68 -9.78 8.92
C ALA A 26 9.29 -10.40 9.05
N ASP A 27 8.32 -9.65 9.60
CA ASP A 27 6.96 -10.13 9.86
C ASP A 27 6.02 -9.97 8.66
N LEU A 28 6.46 -9.32 7.56
CA LEU A 28 5.60 -9.00 6.41
C LEU A 28 4.99 -10.23 5.72
N LYS A 29 5.64 -11.40 5.80
CA LYS A 29 5.16 -12.66 5.19
C LYS A 29 4.43 -13.58 6.15
N THR A 30 4.66 -13.42 7.44
CA THR A 30 4.18 -14.36 8.47
C THR A 30 3.04 -13.76 9.30
N GLY A 31 2.84 -12.45 9.22
CA GLY A 31 1.78 -11.75 9.91
C GLY A 31 0.38 -12.12 9.41
N THR A 32 -0.58 -12.06 10.33
CA THR A 32 -2.01 -12.27 10.07
C THR A 32 -2.81 -10.97 10.00
N ALA A 33 -2.19 -9.84 10.37
CA ALA A 33 -2.81 -8.53 10.36
C ALA A 33 -2.48 -7.76 9.07
N PRO A 34 -3.38 -6.90 8.57
CA PRO A 34 -3.08 -6.01 7.46
C PRO A 34 -1.88 -5.10 7.77
N VAL A 35 -0.99 -4.92 6.80
CA VAL A 35 0.21 -4.09 6.95
C VAL A 35 0.27 -3.02 5.86
N LEU A 36 0.70 -1.82 6.26
CA LEU A 36 1.03 -0.72 5.36
C LEU A 36 2.54 -0.45 5.41
N LEU A 37 3.28 -0.84 4.38
CA LEU A 37 4.70 -0.55 4.23
C LEU A 37 4.88 0.84 3.61
N ILE A 38 5.38 1.81 4.36
CA ILE A 38 5.55 3.21 3.91
C ILE A 38 7.03 3.56 3.89
N GLY A 39 7.52 4.08 2.77
CA GLY A 39 8.91 4.50 2.67
C GLY A 39 9.22 5.34 1.45
N ARG A 40 10.44 5.90 1.42
CA ARG A 40 10.99 6.48 0.18
C ARG A 40 11.26 5.38 -0.84
N HIS A 41 11.20 5.70 -2.13
CA HIS A 41 11.36 4.73 -3.23
C HIS A 41 12.46 3.68 -2.99
N ALA A 42 13.71 4.12 -2.85
CA ALA A 42 14.83 3.20 -2.64
C ALA A 42 14.73 2.37 -1.35
N ALA A 43 14.15 2.92 -0.28
CA ALA A 43 13.98 2.21 0.98
C ALA A 43 12.87 1.15 0.90
N VAL A 44 11.80 1.45 0.17
CA VAL A 44 10.73 0.47 -0.12
C VAL A 44 11.29 -0.66 -0.98
N ASP A 45 12.01 -0.34 -2.05
CA ASP A 45 12.55 -1.36 -2.94
C ASP A 45 13.55 -2.27 -2.19
N ALA A 46 14.39 -1.70 -1.31
CA ALA A 46 15.28 -2.47 -0.44
C ALA A 46 14.53 -3.32 0.61
N ALA A 47 13.45 -2.81 1.20
CA ALA A 47 12.64 -3.54 2.16
C ALA A 47 11.93 -4.74 1.51
N LEU A 48 11.40 -4.57 0.29
CA LEU A 48 10.80 -5.66 -0.49
C LEU A 48 11.83 -6.75 -0.80
N ALA A 49 13.02 -6.35 -1.27
CA ALA A 49 14.11 -7.29 -1.53
C ALA A 49 14.54 -8.04 -0.26
N THR A 50 14.66 -7.35 0.87
CA THR A 50 15.04 -7.94 2.17
C THR A 50 13.99 -8.94 2.65
N ALA A 51 12.71 -8.63 2.48
CA ALA A 51 11.61 -9.54 2.80
C ALA A 51 11.46 -10.69 1.78
N GLY A 52 12.18 -10.65 0.65
CA GLY A 52 12.00 -11.57 -0.48
C GLY A 52 10.60 -11.47 -1.11
N LEU A 53 9.98 -10.29 -1.06
CA LEU A 53 8.70 -10.01 -1.71
C LEU A 53 8.94 -9.63 -3.17
N PRO A 54 7.92 -9.76 -4.05
CA PRO A 54 8.03 -9.28 -5.42
C PRO A 54 8.46 -7.80 -5.49
N PRO A 55 9.30 -7.42 -6.47
CA PRO A 55 9.67 -6.03 -6.67
C PRO A 55 8.45 -5.20 -7.08
N ARG A 56 8.64 -3.89 -7.18
CA ARG A 56 7.61 -2.99 -7.71
C ARG A 56 7.13 -3.46 -9.09
N PRO A 57 5.82 -3.62 -9.30
CA PRO A 57 5.28 -4.00 -10.60
C PRO A 57 5.34 -2.85 -11.61
N ASP A 58 5.30 -3.18 -12.91
CA ASP A 58 5.41 -2.23 -14.03
C ASP A 58 4.36 -1.11 -13.96
N SER A 59 3.13 -1.47 -13.61
CA SER A 59 2.11 -0.55 -13.10
C SER A 59 2.01 -0.78 -11.61
N PRO A 60 2.16 0.23 -10.72
CA PRO A 60 2.30 1.66 -11.02
C PRO A 60 3.68 2.08 -11.57
N GLY A 61 4.73 1.27 -11.46
CA GLY A 61 6.07 1.62 -11.92
C GLY A 61 6.73 2.74 -11.10
N ALA A 62 7.80 3.35 -11.61
CA ALA A 62 8.48 4.47 -10.94
C ALA A 62 8.05 5.83 -11.52
N ARG A 63 6.78 6.20 -11.30
CA ARG A 63 6.15 7.38 -11.92
C ARG A 63 5.51 8.30 -10.89
N GLY A 64 5.47 9.60 -11.17
CA GLY A 64 4.90 10.59 -10.24
C GLY A 64 5.69 10.72 -8.93
N SER A 65 5.13 11.45 -7.96
CA SER A 65 5.75 11.67 -6.66
C SER A 65 5.48 10.55 -5.65
N ALA A 66 4.45 9.73 -5.89
CA ALA A 66 4.16 8.57 -5.06
C ALA A 66 3.45 7.45 -5.81
N GLN A 67 3.65 6.22 -5.38
CA GLN A 67 3.00 5.03 -5.88
C GLN A 67 2.45 4.21 -4.73
N VAL A 68 1.23 3.71 -4.90
CA VAL A 68 0.58 2.85 -3.92
C VAL A 68 0.13 1.58 -4.59
N TRP A 69 0.37 0.42 -3.99
CA TRP A 69 -0.13 -0.83 -4.50
C TRP A 69 -0.31 -1.89 -3.43
N THR A 70 -1.22 -2.82 -3.65
CA THR A 70 -1.36 -4.03 -2.83
C THR A 70 -0.63 -5.21 -3.47
N THR A 71 -0.13 -6.14 -2.67
CA THR A 71 0.37 -7.41 -3.21
C THR A 71 -0.78 -8.20 -3.82
N ALA A 72 -0.58 -8.74 -5.03
CA ALA A 72 -1.58 -9.56 -5.70
C ALA A 72 -1.78 -10.93 -5.02
N ASP A 73 -0.76 -11.39 -4.30
CA ASP A 73 -0.80 -12.64 -3.55
C ASP A 73 -1.73 -12.54 -2.33
N GLN A 74 -2.78 -13.36 -2.32
CA GLN A 74 -3.81 -13.46 -1.27
C GLN A 74 -3.47 -14.52 -0.21
N ALA A 75 -2.35 -15.25 -0.35
CA ALA A 75 -1.98 -16.31 0.60
C ALA A 75 -1.63 -15.78 2.00
N HIS A 76 -1.34 -14.49 2.10
CA HIS A 76 -0.92 -13.81 3.32
C HIS A 76 -1.89 -12.66 3.67
N ALA A 77 -1.75 -12.12 4.88
CA ALA A 77 -2.51 -10.94 5.27
C ALA A 77 -2.31 -9.79 4.27
N PRO A 78 -3.32 -8.93 4.05
CA PRO A 78 -3.23 -7.85 3.08
C PRO A 78 -2.01 -6.95 3.34
N LEU A 79 -1.14 -6.82 2.33
CA LEU A 79 0.00 -5.90 2.35
C LEU A 79 -0.22 -4.81 1.32
N ALA A 80 -0.32 -3.57 1.79
CA ALA A 80 -0.29 -2.36 0.96
C ALA A 80 1.08 -1.69 1.09
N ILE A 81 1.59 -1.18 -0.02
CA ILE A 81 2.88 -0.49 -0.11
C ILE A 81 2.64 0.94 -0.56
N VAL A 82 3.26 1.90 0.13
CA VAL A 82 3.28 3.32 -0.19
C VAL A 82 4.73 3.75 -0.40
N SER A 83 5.07 4.00 -1.65
CA SER A 83 6.41 4.41 -2.10
C SER A 83 6.38 5.88 -2.50
N VAL A 84 7.16 6.73 -1.84
CA VAL A 84 7.15 8.18 -2.07
C VAL A 84 8.53 8.72 -2.46
N ALA A 85 8.58 9.85 -3.16
CA ALA A 85 9.83 10.52 -3.47
C ALA A 85 10.48 11.11 -2.20
N ASP A 86 9.68 11.79 -1.38
CA ASP A 86 10.13 12.50 -0.19
C ASP A 86 9.02 12.66 0.87
N THR A 87 9.29 13.48 1.90
CA THR A 87 8.36 13.72 3.01
C THR A 87 7.15 14.57 2.60
N ASP A 88 7.30 15.47 1.64
CA ASP A 88 6.19 16.34 1.21
C ASP A 88 5.24 15.58 0.28
N ALA A 89 5.77 14.70 -0.57
CA ALA A 89 4.98 13.70 -1.29
C ALA A 89 4.16 12.83 -0.33
N LEU A 90 4.75 12.36 0.78
CA LEU A 90 4.02 11.59 1.80
C LEU A 90 2.89 12.40 2.45
N ARG A 91 3.16 13.65 2.83
CA ARG A 91 2.16 14.56 3.43
C ARG A 91 1.02 14.86 2.46
N ALA A 92 1.31 14.92 1.16
CA ALA A 92 0.31 15.12 0.13
C ALA A 92 -0.72 13.98 0.08
N LEU A 93 -0.36 12.77 0.52
CA LEU A 93 -1.24 11.59 0.53
C LEU A 93 -2.22 11.54 1.72
N LEU A 94 -1.97 12.27 2.80
CA LEU A 94 -2.73 12.16 4.07
C LEU A 94 -4.25 12.26 3.93
N ARG A 95 -4.71 13.13 3.01
CA ARG A 95 -6.14 13.30 2.72
C ARG A 95 -6.63 12.47 1.55
N PRO A 96 -5.97 12.45 0.39
CA PRO A 96 -6.53 11.73 -0.75
C PRO A 96 -6.48 10.21 -0.56
N LEU A 97 -5.41 9.64 0.02
CA LEU A 97 -5.20 8.19 0.00
C LEU A 97 -6.28 7.35 0.73
N PRO A 98 -6.74 7.72 1.93
CA PRO A 98 -7.75 6.95 2.66
C PRO A 98 -9.07 6.72 1.88
N HIS A 99 -9.32 7.49 0.81
CA HIS A 99 -10.56 7.41 0.05
C HIS A 99 -10.51 6.49 -1.20
N TYR A 100 -9.38 5.85 -1.51
CA TYR A 100 -9.21 5.19 -2.82
C TYR A 100 -9.72 3.75 -2.97
N GLY A 101 -10.50 3.25 -2.00
CA GLY A 101 -11.42 2.12 -2.19
C GLY A 101 -10.84 0.89 -2.92
N ALA A 102 -11.58 0.37 -3.90
CA ALA A 102 -11.30 -0.90 -4.59
C ALA A 102 -10.10 -0.88 -5.59
N ARG A 103 -9.20 0.11 -5.50
CA ARG A 103 -8.04 0.21 -6.40
C ARG A 103 -6.88 -0.62 -5.86
N SER A 104 -6.36 -1.53 -6.68
CA SER A 104 -5.19 -2.34 -6.31
C SER A 104 -3.88 -1.58 -6.48
N TRP A 105 -3.87 -0.53 -7.31
CA TRP A 105 -2.71 0.34 -7.47
C TRP A 105 -3.09 1.76 -7.92
N LEU A 106 -2.24 2.72 -7.54
CA LEU A 106 -2.41 4.16 -7.74
C LEU A 106 -1.04 4.82 -8.02
N VAL A 107 -1.04 5.86 -8.83
CA VAL A 107 0.08 6.80 -9.03
C VAL A 107 -0.39 8.20 -8.68
N PHE A 108 0.37 8.90 -7.84
CA PHE A 108 0.12 10.28 -7.46
C PHE A 108 1.21 11.23 -7.95
N ASP A 109 0.79 12.44 -8.31
CA ASP A 109 1.65 13.62 -8.42
C ASP A 109 1.15 14.68 -7.43
N GLY A 110 1.92 14.90 -6.37
CA GLY A 110 1.50 15.60 -5.17
C GLY A 110 0.22 14.97 -4.58
N ARG A 111 -0.88 15.73 -4.60
CA ARG A 111 -2.17 15.30 -4.04
C ARG A 111 -3.10 14.63 -5.06
N ARG A 112 -2.74 14.69 -6.35
CA ARG A 112 -3.61 14.26 -7.44
C ARG A 112 -3.25 12.84 -7.86
N ALA A 113 -4.23 11.94 -7.88
CA ALA A 113 -4.07 10.66 -8.56
C ALA A 113 -4.02 10.91 -10.08
N ILE A 114 -2.92 10.51 -10.71
CA ILE A 114 -2.70 10.66 -12.16
C ILE A 114 -2.94 9.35 -12.91
N GLU A 115 -2.89 8.21 -12.21
CA GLU A 115 -3.18 6.89 -12.77
C GLU A 115 -3.68 5.95 -11.66
N GLN A 116 -4.54 4.99 -12.02
CA GLN A 116 -5.08 4.01 -11.08
C GLN A 116 -5.58 2.77 -11.81
N GLY A 117 -5.62 1.64 -11.11
CA GLY A 117 -6.19 0.41 -11.65
C GLY A 117 -6.45 -0.65 -10.61
N VAL A 118 -6.87 -1.81 -11.12
CA VAL A 118 -7.12 -3.03 -10.34
C VAL A 118 -6.28 -4.13 -10.97
N TRP A 119 -5.73 -5.03 -10.15
CA TRP A 119 -5.05 -6.20 -10.69
C TRP A 119 -6.04 -7.10 -11.44
N PRO A 120 -5.66 -7.68 -12.59
CA PRO A 120 -6.46 -8.74 -13.19
C PRO A 120 -6.55 -9.91 -12.21
N ALA A 121 -7.75 -10.23 -11.73
CA ALA A 121 -8.00 -11.37 -10.85
C ALA A 121 -9.07 -12.26 -11.48
N PRO A 122 -8.89 -13.59 -11.52
CA PRO A 122 -9.95 -14.50 -11.96
C PRO A 122 -11.13 -14.41 -10.97
N GLY A 123 -12.32 -14.15 -11.49
CA GLY A 123 -13.53 -14.11 -10.68
C GLY A 123 -13.93 -15.52 -10.24
N MET A 124 -14.38 -15.64 -8.98
CA MET A 124 -14.99 -16.85 -8.44
C MET A 124 -16.36 -16.47 -7.87
N GLU A 125 -17.40 -17.21 -8.21
CA GLU A 125 -18.75 -17.03 -7.67
C GLU A 125 -19.19 -18.27 -6.89
N VAL A 126 -19.87 -18.06 -5.78
CA VAL A 126 -20.54 -19.13 -5.03
C VAL A 126 -22.01 -18.74 -4.88
N PRO A 127 -22.93 -19.35 -5.65
CA PRO A 127 -24.34 -19.04 -5.54
C PRO A 127 -24.91 -19.61 -4.23
N VAL A 128 -25.45 -18.74 -3.37
CA VAL A 128 -26.16 -19.15 -2.15
C VAL A 128 -27.64 -19.32 -2.49
N ARG A 129 -28.18 -20.53 -2.31
CA ARG A 129 -29.62 -20.81 -2.44
C ARG A 129 -30.19 -21.05 -1.05
N THR A 130 -31.00 -20.12 -0.55
CA THR A 130 -31.84 -20.38 0.63
C THR A 130 -32.97 -21.32 0.22
N GLY A 131 -33.06 -22.49 0.85
CA GLY A 131 -34.14 -23.45 0.62
C GLY A 131 -35.49 -22.90 1.08
N HIS A 132 -36.55 -23.28 0.37
CA HIS A 132 -37.95 -23.05 0.77
C HIS A 132 -38.33 -23.89 1.99
#